data_AF-A0A395H9E2-F1
#
_entry.id   AF-A0A395H9E2-F1
#
_cell.length_a   1.000
_cell.length_b   1.000
_cell.length_c   1.000
_cell.angle_alpha   90.00
_cell.angle_beta   90.00
_cell.angle_gamma   90.00
#
_symmetry.space_group_name_H-M   'P 1'
#
loop_
_entity.id
_entity.type
_entity.pdbx_description
1 polymer ?
#
loop_
_entity_poly.entity_id
_entity_poly.type
_entity_poly.pdbx_seq_one_letter_code
_entity_poly.pdbx_strand_id
1 'polypeptide(L)'
;MKGIFTTLWATTLYFATSYAIARNCLSGNTYTTQEGDTCDSIALSHSISAATMFYTNPNILNCSSILPGTPLCLPLQCDVYTVQPGDTCTTIALKFYSRTQNIISYNSQLSWDCSNLHSPDPYWGSTVCVSVPGGEYPGRSLNRSVSGLEAVDPPVGVAVAMGSTMECGAWFVYDGDGGVSCVKICLANGISIGDFIVANPSLGRRSCDSDLVVGGAYCVKPLAV
;
A
#
# COMPACT_ATOMS: atom_id res chain seq x y z
N MET A 1 -63.85 9.00 -23.91
CA MET A 1 -62.99 10.02 -23.29
C MET A 1 -62.20 9.38 -22.16
N LYS A 2 -60.87 9.47 -22.22
CA LYS A 2 -59.86 9.60 -21.13
C LYS A 2 -60.06 8.72 -19.87
N GLY A 3 -59.14 7.89 -19.39
CA GLY A 3 -57.73 7.67 -19.73
C GLY A 3 -56.99 6.99 -18.56
N ILE A 4 -55.90 6.29 -18.92
CA ILE A 4 -54.58 6.25 -18.27
C ILE A 4 -54.38 5.41 -16.98
N PHE A 5 -53.78 4.25 -17.21
CA PHE A 5 -52.61 3.60 -16.58
C PHE A 5 -51.91 4.24 -15.36
N THR A 6 -51.79 3.39 -14.31
CA THR A 6 -50.61 3.06 -13.47
C THR A 6 -49.52 4.11 -13.20
N THR A 7 -49.21 4.32 -11.92
CA THR A 7 -47.87 4.74 -11.44
C THR A 7 -47.51 3.90 -10.21
N LEU A 8 -46.79 2.78 -10.39
CA LEU A 8 -45.34 2.63 -10.14
C LEU A 8 -44.83 3.43 -8.94
N TRP A 9 -44.58 2.73 -7.83
CA TRP A 9 -43.74 3.22 -6.75
C TRP A 9 -42.31 2.92 -7.17
N ALA A 10 -41.55 3.97 -7.48
CA ALA A 10 -40.16 3.88 -7.87
C ALA A 10 -39.33 3.37 -6.67
N THR A 11 -38.80 2.15 -6.78
CA THR A 11 -37.71 1.67 -5.94
C THR A 11 -36.44 2.43 -6.34
N THR A 12 -36.09 3.45 -5.56
CA THR A 12 -34.76 4.06 -5.63
C THR A 12 -33.74 3.04 -5.14
N LEU A 13 -33.09 2.35 -6.08
CA LEU A 13 -31.87 1.57 -5.86
C LEU A 13 -30.77 2.54 -5.40
N TYR A 14 -30.42 2.43 -4.13
CA TYR A 14 -29.34 3.17 -3.50
C TYR A 14 -28.00 2.56 -3.97
N PHE A 15 -27.42 3.08 -5.04
CA PHE A 15 -26.04 2.76 -5.43
C PHE A 15 -25.07 3.49 -4.51
N ALA A 16 -24.79 2.91 -3.35
CA ALA A 16 -23.78 3.40 -2.42
C ALA A 16 -22.80 2.29 -2.05
N THR A 17 -22.08 1.74 -3.02
CA THR A 17 -21.02 0.75 -2.74
C THR A 17 -19.72 0.93 -3.53
N SER A 18 -19.65 1.83 -4.53
CA SER A 18 -18.43 1.98 -5.33
C SER A 18 -17.33 2.85 -4.72
N TYR A 19 -17.61 3.61 -3.64
CA TYR A 19 -16.69 4.63 -3.12
C TYR A 19 -15.85 4.20 -1.90
N ALA A 20 -16.02 2.97 -1.39
CA ALA A 20 -15.33 2.52 -0.19
C ALA A 20 -13.92 1.98 -0.45
N ILE A 21 -13.63 1.44 -1.65
CA ILE A 21 -12.34 0.81 -1.95
C ILE A 21 -11.24 1.85 -2.25
N ALA A 22 -11.61 2.99 -2.85
CA ALA A 22 -10.64 4.03 -3.21
C ALA A 22 -9.97 4.71 -2.01
N ARG A 23 -10.52 4.62 -0.78
CA ARG A 23 -9.96 5.32 0.39
C ARG A 23 -8.74 4.66 1.02
N ASN A 24 -8.46 3.38 0.75
CA ASN A 24 -7.37 2.64 1.40
C ASN A 24 -6.33 2.08 0.41
N CYS A 25 -6.25 2.62 -0.81
CA CYS A 25 -5.28 2.15 -1.78
C CYS A 25 -3.92 2.84 -1.61
N LEU A 26 -3.05 2.26 -0.78
CA LEU A 26 -1.74 2.84 -0.45
C LEU A 26 -0.84 3.08 -1.66
N SER A 27 -0.95 2.25 -2.69
CA SER A 27 -0.21 2.41 -3.95
C SER A 27 -0.74 3.56 -4.82
N GLY A 28 -1.98 4.01 -4.58
CA GLY A 28 -2.72 4.88 -5.50
C GLY A 28 -3.12 4.23 -6.83
N ASN A 29 -2.72 2.97 -7.06
CA ASN A 29 -2.95 2.27 -8.32
C ASN A 29 -4.28 1.53 -8.25
N THR A 30 -5.23 1.90 -9.11
CA THR A 30 -6.55 1.26 -9.16
C THR A 30 -6.81 0.65 -10.52
N TYR A 31 -7.65 -0.39 -10.54
CA TYR A 31 -8.04 -1.09 -11.75
C TYR A 31 -9.51 -1.50 -11.65
N THR A 32 -10.25 -1.42 -12.75
CA THR A 32 -11.62 -1.93 -12.81
C THR A 32 -11.61 -3.16 -13.69
N THR A 33 -12.04 -4.29 -13.15
CA THR A 33 -11.95 -5.57 -13.86
C THR A 33 -12.82 -5.62 -15.11
N GLN A 34 -12.38 -6.42 -16.06
CA GLN A 34 -13.00 -6.68 -17.35
C GLN A 34 -13.46 -8.13 -17.44
N GLU A 35 -14.21 -8.45 -18.49
CA GLU A 35 -14.62 -9.82 -18.78
C GLU A 35 -13.39 -10.72 -19.03
N GLY A 36 -13.34 -11.85 -18.33
CA GLY A 36 -12.24 -12.82 -18.41
C GLY A 36 -11.09 -12.59 -17.43
N ASP A 37 -11.12 -11.52 -16.64
CA ASP A 37 -10.07 -11.25 -15.66
C ASP A 37 -10.01 -12.30 -14.54
N THR A 38 -8.77 -12.73 -14.27
CA THR A 38 -8.36 -13.57 -13.14
C THR A 38 -7.25 -12.87 -12.35
N CYS A 39 -6.98 -13.28 -11.10
CA CYS A 39 -5.88 -12.65 -10.37
C CYS A 39 -4.54 -12.82 -11.09
N ASP A 40 -4.27 -13.97 -11.70
CA ASP A 40 -3.02 -14.22 -12.43
C ASP A 40 -2.92 -13.35 -13.69
N SER A 41 -4.01 -13.19 -14.45
CA SER A 41 -3.98 -12.34 -15.65
C SER A 41 -3.73 -10.85 -15.32
N ILE A 42 -4.36 -10.36 -14.25
CA ILE A 42 -4.14 -8.99 -13.77
C ILE A 42 -2.73 -8.87 -13.19
N ALA A 43 -2.30 -9.85 -12.41
CA ALA A 43 -0.99 -9.85 -11.79
C ALA A 43 0.16 -9.78 -12.81
N LEU A 44 0.06 -10.56 -13.88
CA LEU A 44 1.02 -10.57 -14.97
C LEU A 44 1.01 -9.26 -15.75
N SER A 45 -0.17 -8.74 -16.10
CA SER A 45 -0.29 -7.52 -16.92
C SER A 45 0.10 -6.25 -16.18
N HIS A 46 -0.05 -6.23 -14.86
CA HIS A 46 0.27 -5.07 -14.01
C HIS A 46 1.57 -5.22 -13.21
N SER A 47 2.29 -6.33 -13.36
CA SER A 47 3.54 -6.63 -12.66
C SER A 47 3.40 -6.56 -11.14
N ILE A 48 2.47 -7.34 -10.58
CA ILE A 48 2.15 -7.37 -9.14
C ILE A 48 2.00 -8.81 -8.63
N SER A 49 2.06 -9.02 -7.32
CA SER A 49 1.72 -10.31 -6.70
C SER A 49 0.20 -10.54 -6.72
N ALA A 50 -0.23 -11.67 -7.29
CA ALA A 50 -1.64 -12.07 -7.30
C ALA A 50 -2.17 -12.25 -5.86
N ALA A 51 -1.34 -12.83 -4.98
CA ALA A 51 -1.67 -13.04 -3.58
C ALA A 51 -1.90 -11.72 -2.83
N THR A 52 -0.98 -10.76 -3.00
CA THR A 52 -1.12 -9.45 -2.35
C THR A 52 -2.34 -8.71 -2.85
N MET A 53 -2.63 -8.77 -4.16
CA MET A 53 -3.84 -8.18 -4.72
C MET A 53 -5.10 -8.84 -4.14
N PHE A 54 -5.15 -10.17 -4.07
CA PHE A 54 -6.30 -10.90 -3.52
C PHE A 54 -6.65 -10.45 -2.09
N TYR A 55 -5.66 -10.38 -1.20
CA TYR A 55 -5.88 -9.95 0.19
C TYR A 55 -6.12 -8.45 0.36
N THR A 56 -5.61 -7.62 -0.54
CA THR A 56 -5.88 -6.17 -0.53
C THR A 56 -7.33 -5.87 -0.92
N ASN A 57 -7.97 -6.76 -1.66
CA ASN A 57 -9.27 -6.55 -2.27
C ASN A 57 -10.29 -7.59 -1.77
N PRO A 58 -10.94 -7.36 -0.62
CA PRO A 58 -11.91 -8.30 -0.03
C PRO A 58 -13.14 -8.55 -0.91
N ASN A 59 -13.33 -7.75 -1.96
CA ASN A 59 -14.35 -7.90 -2.99
C ASN A 59 -13.99 -8.91 -4.09
N ILE A 60 -12.77 -9.46 -4.11
CA ILE A 60 -12.43 -10.60 -4.97
C ILE A 60 -12.99 -11.87 -4.32
N LEU A 61 -14.12 -12.35 -4.84
CA LEU A 61 -14.79 -13.57 -4.33
C LEU A 61 -14.24 -14.85 -4.96
N ASN A 62 -13.77 -14.77 -6.21
CA ASN A 62 -13.21 -15.89 -6.94
C ASN A 62 -12.04 -15.42 -7.79
N CYS A 63 -10.85 -15.89 -7.44
CA CYS A 63 -9.61 -15.48 -8.10
C CYS A 63 -9.48 -16.00 -9.54
N SER A 64 -10.14 -17.12 -9.85
CA SER A 64 -10.16 -17.72 -11.20
C SER A 64 -11.19 -17.09 -12.13
N SER A 65 -12.07 -16.21 -11.62
CA SER A 65 -13.08 -15.50 -12.41
C SER A 65 -13.61 -14.32 -11.61
N ILE A 66 -12.97 -13.16 -11.78
CA ILE A 66 -13.37 -11.94 -11.07
C ILE A 66 -14.55 -11.33 -11.82
N LEU A 67 -15.59 -10.92 -11.08
CA LEU A 67 -16.76 -10.28 -11.68
C LEU A 67 -16.33 -9.00 -12.41
N PRO A 68 -16.73 -8.77 -13.67
CA PRO A 68 -16.40 -7.54 -14.39
C PRO A 68 -17.00 -6.30 -13.71
N GLY A 69 -16.30 -5.17 -13.81
CA GLY A 69 -16.68 -3.91 -13.15
C GLY A 69 -16.29 -3.85 -11.68
N THR A 70 -15.57 -4.85 -11.15
CA THR A 70 -15.10 -4.88 -9.77
C THR A 70 -13.93 -3.89 -9.62
N PRO A 71 -14.04 -2.86 -8.75
CA PRO A 71 -12.94 -1.93 -8.53
C PRO A 71 -11.91 -2.56 -7.59
N LEU A 72 -10.65 -2.56 -8.01
CA LEU A 72 -9.51 -3.12 -7.29
C LEU A 72 -8.49 -2.03 -6.98
N CYS A 73 -7.87 -2.12 -5.81
CA CYS A 73 -6.59 -1.51 -5.51
C CYS A 73 -5.46 -2.48 -5.86
N LEU A 74 -4.58 -2.08 -6.76
CA LEU A 74 -3.41 -2.86 -7.15
C LEU A 74 -2.24 -2.55 -6.21
N PRO A 75 -1.52 -3.54 -5.67
CA PRO A 75 -0.34 -3.30 -4.84
C PRO A 75 0.82 -2.70 -5.65
N LEU A 76 1.94 -2.43 -4.97
CA LEU A 76 3.14 -1.90 -5.63
C LEU A 76 3.72 -2.92 -6.63
N GLN A 77 4.27 -2.40 -7.72
CA GLN A 77 4.82 -3.22 -8.79
C GLN A 77 6.13 -3.92 -8.40
N CYS A 78 6.37 -5.08 -9.00
CA CYS A 78 7.55 -5.90 -8.84
C CYS A 78 7.78 -6.69 -10.14
N ASP A 79 9.00 -7.14 -10.37
CA ASP A 79 9.23 -8.27 -11.27
C ASP A 79 8.45 -9.49 -10.76
N VAL A 80 7.70 -10.12 -11.67
CA VAL A 80 6.80 -11.24 -11.35
C VAL A 80 7.29 -12.55 -11.96
N TYR A 81 6.87 -13.64 -11.34
CA TYR A 81 7.09 -15.00 -11.82
C TYR A 81 5.84 -15.85 -11.60
N THR A 82 5.44 -16.60 -12.61
CA THR A 82 4.39 -17.62 -12.49
C THR A 82 5.00 -18.91 -11.99
N VAL A 83 4.60 -19.33 -10.79
CA VAL A 83 5.02 -20.59 -10.18
C VAL A 83 4.74 -21.77 -11.12
N GLN A 84 5.76 -22.59 -11.39
CA GLN A 84 5.66 -23.78 -12.24
C GLN A 84 5.53 -25.04 -11.39
N PRO A 85 4.90 -26.12 -11.90
CA PRO A 85 4.83 -27.39 -11.17
C PRO A 85 6.21 -27.86 -10.68
N GLY A 86 6.30 -28.17 -9.38
CA GLY A 86 7.55 -28.62 -8.74
C GLY A 86 8.46 -27.49 -8.24
N ASP A 87 8.12 -26.23 -8.47
CA ASP A 87 8.87 -25.11 -7.87
C ASP A 87 8.80 -25.14 -6.33
N THR A 88 9.82 -24.58 -5.70
CA THR A 88 9.81 -24.23 -4.28
C THR A 88 10.26 -22.77 -4.17
N CYS A 89 9.99 -22.10 -3.05
CA CYS A 89 10.56 -20.76 -2.84
C CYS A 89 12.09 -20.76 -2.99
N THR A 90 12.78 -21.86 -2.65
CA THR A 90 14.22 -21.99 -2.80
C THR A 90 14.65 -22.09 -4.26
N THR A 91 13.97 -22.90 -5.09
CA THR A 91 14.33 -23.00 -6.52
C THR A 91 14.04 -21.71 -7.26
N ILE A 92 12.95 -21.01 -6.92
CA ILE A 92 12.62 -19.68 -7.44
C ILE A 92 13.68 -18.67 -6.99
N ALA A 93 14.03 -18.63 -5.71
CA ALA A 93 15.06 -17.71 -5.21
C ALA A 93 16.39 -17.88 -5.96
N LEU A 94 16.84 -19.12 -6.17
CA LEU A 94 18.07 -19.42 -6.91
C LEU A 94 17.99 -18.93 -8.37
N LYS A 95 16.84 -19.11 -9.03
CA LYS A 95 16.61 -18.66 -10.41
C LYS A 95 16.77 -17.14 -10.56
N PHE A 96 16.42 -16.37 -9.54
CA PHE A 96 16.48 -14.92 -9.53
C PHE A 96 17.64 -14.36 -8.69
N TYR A 97 18.67 -15.19 -8.40
CA TYR A 97 19.84 -14.79 -7.62
C TYR A 97 19.50 -14.12 -6.27
N SER A 98 18.44 -14.59 -5.63
CA SER A 98 17.87 -14.04 -4.41
C SER A 98 17.96 -15.05 -3.26
N ARG A 99 17.42 -14.70 -2.09
CA ARG A 99 17.31 -15.59 -0.93
C ARG A 99 15.88 -16.11 -0.80
N THR A 100 15.69 -17.32 -0.29
CA THR A 100 14.34 -17.87 -0.03
C THR A 100 13.51 -16.92 0.83
N GLN A 101 14.11 -16.31 1.86
CA GLN A 101 13.43 -15.32 2.71
C GLN A 101 13.00 -14.06 1.97
N ASN A 102 13.68 -13.68 0.89
CA ASN A 102 13.25 -12.56 0.06
C ASN A 102 11.97 -12.91 -0.71
N ILE A 103 11.89 -14.11 -1.29
CA ILE A 103 10.67 -14.56 -1.99
C ILE A 103 9.47 -14.57 -1.04
N ILE A 104 9.67 -15.04 0.20
CA ILE A 104 8.63 -15.03 1.24
C ILE A 104 8.28 -13.59 1.65
N SER A 105 9.27 -12.71 1.87
CA SER A 105 9.00 -11.34 2.32
C SER A 105 8.33 -10.47 1.25
N TYR A 106 8.61 -10.72 -0.04
CA TYR A 106 7.95 -10.03 -1.15
C TYR A 106 6.50 -10.52 -1.35
N ASN A 107 6.15 -11.68 -0.82
CA ASN A 107 4.83 -12.31 -0.94
C ASN A 107 4.38 -12.77 0.44
N SER A 108 4.09 -11.84 1.34
CA SER A 108 3.82 -12.11 2.76
C SER A 108 2.60 -13.01 3.04
N GLN A 109 1.81 -13.34 2.01
CA GLN A 109 0.73 -14.32 2.06
C GLN A 109 1.26 -15.76 2.02
N LEU A 110 2.49 -15.98 1.57
CA LEU A 110 3.16 -17.25 1.71
C LEU A 110 3.44 -17.52 3.19
N SER A 111 3.27 -18.78 3.60
CA SER A 111 3.67 -19.19 4.93
C SER A 111 5.18 -19.05 5.11
N TRP A 112 5.63 -18.96 6.36
CA TRP A 112 7.05 -18.81 6.69
C TRP A 112 7.93 -19.97 6.15
N ASP A 113 7.34 -21.14 5.92
CA ASP A 113 7.96 -22.33 5.34
C ASP A 113 7.66 -22.50 3.83
N CYS A 114 6.89 -21.58 3.24
CA CYS A 114 6.46 -21.60 1.84
C CYS A 114 5.69 -22.87 1.43
N SER A 115 5.03 -23.54 2.39
CA SER A 115 4.25 -24.77 2.14
C SER A 115 2.99 -24.53 1.29
N ASN A 116 2.48 -23.31 1.25
CA ASN A 116 1.28 -22.94 0.50
C ASN A 116 1.54 -22.39 -0.92
N LEU A 117 2.76 -22.55 -1.47
CA LEU A 117 3.13 -22.00 -2.78
C LEU A 117 2.24 -22.49 -3.93
N HIS A 118 1.92 -23.79 -3.96
CA HIS A 118 1.15 -24.43 -5.04
C HIS A 118 -0.34 -24.58 -4.76
N SER A 119 -0.69 -24.71 -3.48
CA SER A 119 -2.06 -24.98 -3.04
C SER A 119 -2.46 -24.01 -1.93
N PRO A 120 -2.57 -22.71 -2.25
CA PRO A 120 -2.99 -21.72 -1.27
C PRO A 120 -4.47 -21.90 -0.89
N ASP A 121 -4.78 -21.66 0.39
CA ASP A 121 -6.14 -21.63 0.92
C ASP A 121 -6.37 -20.28 1.63
N PRO A 122 -7.21 -19.38 1.07
CA PRO A 122 -7.96 -19.50 -0.19
C PRO A 122 -7.07 -19.49 -1.45
N TYR A 123 -7.58 -19.92 -2.61
CA TYR A 123 -6.83 -19.83 -3.86
C TYR A 123 -6.70 -18.37 -4.35
N TRP A 124 -5.46 -17.86 -4.44
CA TRP A 124 -5.14 -16.48 -4.83
C TRP A 124 -4.27 -16.35 -6.09
N GLY A 125 -4.21 -17.40 -6.91
CA GLY A 125 -3.36 -17.44 -8.11
C GLY A 125 -1.96 -17.98 -7.84
N SER A 126 -1.11 -17.87 -8.85
CA SER A 126 0.23 -18.47 -8.92
C SER A 126 1.33 -17.45 -9.28
N THR A 127 0.97 -16.20 -9.53
CA THR A 127 1.91 -15.12 -9.88
C THR A 127 2.43 -14.45 -8.61
N VAL A 128 3.75 -14.55 -8.39
CA VAL A 128 4.44 -14.04 -7.20
C VAL A 128 5.47 -12.97 -7.59
N CYS A 129 5.74 -12.04 -6.67
CA CYS A 129 6.86 -11.11 -6.79
C CYS A 129 8.20 -11.84 -6.57
N VAL A 130 9.19 -11.55 -7.42
CA VAL A 130 10.57 -12.05 -7.28
C VAL A 130 11.60 -10.94 -7.10
N SER A 131 11.14 -9.68 -7.10
CA SER A 131 11.87 -8.49 -6.67
C SER A 131 11.06 -7.70 -5.63
N VAL A 132 11.67 -6.69 -5.03
CA VAL A 132 11.06 -5.85 -3.99
C VAL A 132 9.82 -5.13 -4.56
N PRO A 133 8.61 -5.33 -4.00
CA PRO A 133 7.44 -4.54 -4.38
C PRO A 133 7.68 -3.05 -4.12
N GLY A 134 7.53 -2.23 -5.15
CA GLY A 134 7.85 -0.80 -5.14
C GLY A 134 9.30 -0.47 -5.51
N GLY A 135 10.11 -1.47 -5.83
CA GLY A 135 11.52 -1.32 -6.19
C GLY A 135 12.47 -1.28 -4.99
N GLU A 136 13.77 -1.26 -5.28
CA GLU A 136 14.80 -1.12 -4.24
C GLU A 136 14.79 0.30 -3.68
N TYR A 137 14.71 0.42 -2.35
CA TYR A 137 14.90 1.69 -1.67
C TYR A 137 16.38 2.07 -1.72
N PRO A 138 16.80 3.15 -2.40
CA PRO A 138 18.21 3.48 -2.60
C PRO A 138 18.90 4.05 -1.35
N GLY A 139 18.26 3.98 -0.18
CA GLY A 139 18.76 4.61 1.04
C GLY A 139 18.65 6.13 1.05
N ARG A 140 18.08 6.71 -0.02
CA ARG A 140 17.93 8.15 -0.24
C ARG A 140 16.46 8.42 -0.56
N SER A 141 15.95 9.58 -0.15
CA SER A 141 14.67 10.02 -0.68
C SER A 141 14.73 10.04 -2.20
N LEU A 142 13.59 9.73 -2.83
CA LEU A 142 13.39 10.14 -4.21
C LEU A 142 13.66 11.63 -4.24
N ASN A 143 14.59 12.04 -5.11
CA ASN A 143 14.99 13.44 -5.26
C ASN A 143 13.84 14.18 -5.94
N ARG A 144 12.72 14.33 -5.22
CA ARG A 144 11.57 15.07 -5.65
C ARG A 144 12.02 16.51 -5.50
N SER A 145 12.54 17.05 -6.59
CA SER A 145 12.77 18.49 -6.72
C SER A 145 11.41 19.16 -6.60
N VAL A 146 10.98 19.44 -5.37
CA VAL A 146 9.76 20.18 -5.15
C VAL A 146 10.14 21.65 -5.32
N SER A 147 10.14 22.10 -6.56
CA SER A 147 10.27 23.53 -6.86
C SER A 147 9.03 24.24 -6.31
N GLY A 148 9.24 25.24 -5.44
CA GLY A 148 8.19 26.12 -4.93
C GLY A 148 7.46 25.67 -3.67
N LEU A 149 8.09 24.88 -2.79
CA LEU A 149 7.54 24.70 -1.43
C LEU A 149 7.96 25.85 -0.53
N GLU A 150 6.98 26.44 0.15
CA GLU A 150 7.17 27.38 1.25
C GLU A 150 7.00 26.65 2.59
N ALA A 151 7.69 27.14 3.62
CA ALA A 151 7.50 26.64 4.98
C ALA A 151 6.10 27.02 5.46
N VAL A 152 5.44 26.09 6.15
CA VAL A 152 4.12 26.28 6.75
C VAL A 152 4.28 26.25 8.26
N ASP A 153 3.61 27.17 8.95
CA ASP A 153 3.63 27.21 10.41
C ASP A 153 3.06 25.91 11.02
N PRO A 154 3.58 25.44 12.16
CA PRO A 154 3.02 24.31 12.88
C PRO A 154 1.59 24.60 13.36
N PRO A 155 0.76 23.57 13.57
CA PRO A 155 -0.60 23.75 14.05
C PRO A 155 -0.68 24.59 15.34
N VAL A 156 -1.57 25.58 15.35
CA VAL A 156 -1.74 26.49 16.49
C VAL A 156 -2.11 25.71 17.76
N GLY A 157 -1.41 26.00 18.85
CA GLY A 157 -1.65 25.37 20.15
C GLY A 157 -1.02 23.98 20.31
N VAL A 158 -0.23 23.53 19.34
CA VAL A 158 0.50 22.25 19.40
C VAL A 158 1.99 22.52 19.58
N ALA A 159 2.64 21.80 20.49
CA ALA A 159 4.06 21.93 20.71
C ALA A 159 4.85 21.24 19.60
N VAL A 160 5.79 21.96 18.97
CA VAL A 160 6.73 21.36 18.04
C VAL A 160 7.63 20.38 18.79
N ALA A 161 7.79 19.17 18.25
CA ALA A 161 8.65 18.16 18.84
C ALA A 161 10.10 18.66 18.88
N MET A 162 10.82 18.30 19.95
CA MET A 162 12.11 18.90 20.27
C MET A 162 13.12 18.77 19.12
N GLY A 163 13.65 19.91 18.67
CA GLY A 163 14.68 19.98 17.63
C GLY A 163 14.16 19.82 16.20
N SER A 164 12.85 19.68 15.99
CA SER A 164 12.29 19.55 14.66
C SER A 164 12.55 20.78 13.80
N THR A 165 12.81 20.59 12.51
CA THR A 165 13.05 21.70 11.58
C THR A 165 11.78 22.54 11.39
N MET A 166 11.95 23.86 11.35
CA MET A 166 10.88 24.81 11.00
C MET A 166 10.80 25.04 9.49
N GLU A 167 11.82 24.62 8.73
CA GLU A 167 11.81 24.58 7.26
C GLU A 167 10.97 23.37 6.81
N CYS A 168 9.69 23.43 7.09
CA CYS A 168 8.76 22.33 6.94
C CYS A 168 7.53 22.72 6.15
N GLY A 169 7.24 22.00 5.07
CA GLY A 169 6.06 22.23 4.23
C GLY A 169 4.80 21.51 4.70
N ALA A 170 4.88 20.63 5.71
CA ALA A 170 3.73 19.94 6.30
C ALA A 170 4.08 19.28 7.65
N TRP A 171 3.13 19.31 8.59
CA TRP A 171 3.30 18.80 9.95
C TRP A 171 2.35 17.64 10.24
N PHE A 172 2.82 16.66 11.02
CA PHE A 172 2.03 15.59 11.59
C PHE A 172 1.96 15.75 13.10
N VAL A 173 0.76 15.70 13.69
CA VAL A 173 0.57 15.75 15.14
C VAL A 173 0.27 14.35 15.65
N TYR A 174 1.10 13.85 16.56
CA TYR A 174 0.87 12.54 17.16
C TYR A 174 -0.13 12.65 18.30
N ASP A 175 -1.27 12.00 18.19
CA ASP A 175 -2.37 12.01 19.16
C ASP A 175 -2.29 10.87 20.19
N GLY A 176 -1.31 9.97 20.06
CA GLY A 176 -1.15 8.82 20.95
C GLY A 176 -1.94 7.59 20.53
N ASP A 177 -2.48 7.55 19.31
CA ASP A 177 -3.06 6.32 18.76
C ASP A 177 -1.99 5.21 18.71
N GLY A 178 -2.19 4.16 19.51
CA GLY A 178 -1.28 3.01 19.58
C GLY A 178 -1.16 2.22 18.27
N GLY A 179 -2.00 2.53 17.27
CA GLY A 179 -1.88 2.02 15.91
C GLY A 179 -0.89 2.78 15.03
N VAL A 180 -0.40 3.96 15.41
CA VAL A 180 0.47 4.80 14.58
C VAL A 180 1.94 4.57 14.93
N SER A 181 2.74 4.19 13.93
CA SER A 181 4.19 4.06 14.03
C SER A 181 4.89 5.05 13.09
N CYS A 182 6.18 5.32 13.30
CA CYS A 182 6.97 6.15 12.41
C CYS A 182 6.94 5.65 10.97
N VAL A 183 6.94 4.32 10.76
CA VAL A 183 6.81 3.74 9.42
C VAL A 183 5.48 4.14 8.78
N LYS A 184 4.36 4.07 9.51
CA LYS A 184 3.05 4.50 9.01
C LYS A 184 3.00 6.00 8.72
N ILE A 185 3.59 6.83 9.59
CA ILE A 185 3.71 8.28 9.37
C ILE A 185 4.50 8.56 8.09
N CYS A 186 5.65 7.90 7.92
CA CYS A 186 6.51 8.03 6.75
C CYS A 186 5.77 7.63 5.46
N LEU A 187 5.11 6.47 5.47
CA LEU A 187 4.33 5.97 4.34
C LEU A 187 3.19 6.91 3.96
N ALA A 188 2.44 7.41 4.94
CA ALA A 188 1.31 8.31 4.70
C ALA A 188 1.74 9.67 4.11
N ASN A 189 2.98 10.10 4.38
CA ASN A 189 3.50 11.40 3.94
C ASN A 189 4.53 11.29 2.80
N GLY A 190 4.86 10.08 2.35
CA GLY A 190 5.84 9.86 1.29
C GLY A 190 7.25 10.38 1.62
N ILE A 191 7.62 10.37 2.90
CA ILE A 191 8.95 10.76 3.40
C ILE A 191 9.74 9.51 3.80
N SER A 192 11.05 9.51 3.59
CA SER A 192 11.88 8.41 4.06
C SER A 192 12.05 8.45 5.58
N ILE A 193 12.24 7.29 6.22
CA ILE A 193 12.53 7.25 7.67
C ILE A 193 13.83 8.01 8.01
N GLY A 194 14.79 8.06 7.08
CA GLY A 194 16.02 8.82 7.25
C GLY A 194 15.75 10.32 7.32
N ASP A 195 15.04 10.86 6.32
CA ASP A 195 14.72 12.28 6.26
C ASP A 195 13.75 12.69 7.38
N PHE A 196 12.82 11.80 7.75
CA PHE A 196 11.92 12.04 8.88
C PHE A 196 12.68 12.18 10.19
N ILE A 197 13.68 11.34 10.44
CA ILE A 197 14.52 11.42 11.65
C ILE A 197 15.48 12.61 11.59
N VAL A 198 16.03 12.95 10.42
CA VAL A 198 16.87 14.14 10.25
C VAL A 198 16.06 15.41 10.50
N ALA A 199 14.83 15.48 9.99
CA ALA A 199 13.92 16.60 10.20
C ALA A 199 13.38 16.69 11.63
N ASN A 200 13.41 15.59 12.39
CA ASN A 200 12.88 15.49 13.76
C ASN A 200 13.89 14.77 14.69
N PRO A 201 14.96 15.45 15.13
CA PRO A 201 16.07 14.85 15.88
C PRO A 201 15.71 14.26 17.25
N SER A 202 14.53 14.56 17.79
CA SER A 202 14.02 13.85 18.98
C SER A 202 13.74 12.37 18.73
N LEU A 203 13.63 11.95 17.46
CA LEU A 203 13.36 10.58 17.06
C LEU A 203 14.67 9.84 16.77
N GLY A 204 14.88 8.68 17.39
CA GLY A 204 16.06 7.86 17.18
C GLY A 204 15.90 6.85 16.03
N ARG A 205 17.00 6.55 15.34
CA ARG A 205 17.05 5.53 14.25
C ARG A 205 16.54 4.14 14.64
N ARG A 206 16.59 3.79 15.93
CA ARG A 206 16.16 2.49 16.46
C ARG A 206 14.98 2.58 17.44
N SER A 207 14.59 3.79 17.79
CA SER A 207 13.62 4.09 18.85
C SER A 207 12.50 5.01 18.38
N CYS A 208 12.43 5.31 17.07
CA CYS A 208 11.48 6.27 16.50
C CYS A 208 10.06 6.11 17.03
N ASP A 209 9.53 4.87 17.03
CA ASP A 209 8.16 4.61 17.51
C ASP A 209 7.99 4.91 19.01
N SER A 210 8.99 4.60 19.84
CA SER A 210 8.94 4.87 21.29
C SER A 210 9.27 6.32 21.66
N ASP A 211 9.88 7.07 20.74
CA ASP A 211 10.28 8.47 20.94
C ASP A 211 9.18 9.46 20.55
N LEU A 212 8.07 8.97 19.97
CA LEU A 212 6.89 9.77 19.68
C LEU A 212 6.22 10.25 20.98
N VAL A 213 5.99 11.55 21.08
CA VAL A 213 5.38 12.21 22.24
C VAL A 213 3.99 12.69 21.86
N VAL A 214 2.99 12.28 22.65
CA VAL A 214 1.59 12.69 22.46
C VAL A 214 1.46 14.21 22.53
N GLY A 215 0.76 14.79 21.56
CA GLY A 215 0.62 16.23 21.37
C GLY A 215 1.82 16.91 20.70
N GLY A 216 2.83 16.15 20.27
CA GLY A 216 3.98 16.67 19.53
C GLY A 216 3.69 16.82 18.04
N ALA A 217 4.08 17.97 17.47
CA ALA A 217 4.09 18.20 16.02
C ALA A 217 5.47 17.87 15.42
N TYR A 218 5.48 16.98 14.42
CA TYR A 218 6.65 16.49 13.71
C TYR A 218 6.62 16.93 12.25
N CYS A 219 7.76 17.38 11.72
CA CYS A 219 7.89 17.74 10.32
C CYS A 219 7.85 16.50 9.43
N VAL A 220 6.92 16.44 8.48
CA VAL A 220 6.77 15.31 7.55
C VAL A 220 7.06 15.66 6.09
N LYS A 221 7.41 16.93 5.82
CA LYS A 221 7.80 17.42 4.50
C LYS A 221 8.88 18.50 4.61
N PRO A 222 10.12 18.14 5.02
CA PRO A 222 11.20 19.11 5.16
C PRO A 222 11.59 19.69 3.79
N LEU A 223 11.94 20.98 3.77
CA LEU A 223 12.26 21.72 2.53
C LEU A 223 13.74 21.65 2.14
N ALA A 224 14.59 21.35 3.11
CA ALA A 224 15.99 21.02 2.94
C ALA A 224 16.33 19.91 3.93
N VAL A 225 16.89 18.80 3.44
CA VAL A 225 17.49 17.72 4.22
C VAL A 225 18.89 17.43 3.69
#